data_AF-A0A9E6BBI3-F1
#
_entry.id   AF-A0A9E6BBI3-F1
#
_cell.length_a   1.000
_cell.length_b   1.000
_cell.length_c   1.000
_cell.angle_alpha   90.00
_cell.angle_beta   90.00
_cell.angle_gamma   90.00
#
_symmetry.space_group_name_H-M   'P 1'
#
loop_
_entity.id
_entity.type
_entity.pdbx_description
1 polymer ?
#
loop_
_entity_poly.entity_id
_entity_poly.type
_entity_poly.pdbx_seq_one_letter_code
_entity_poly.pdbx_strand_id
1 'polypeptide(L)'
;MKELIEHYILTNEERKYFGLEPILPQWERHEVKEGFIVYFDGDVIRKTISVNTLLGADYEYMESDNEIYTREHNVVLPRTEKGKEKKLNFTSINGMNPTGCTFRMNIAHPYRKSSLWAGNTRNSISLPVDFPDDIKTFTEYRSWLNTFIVNIPADYFDKVKRMKNTPHRTVKYYNGDIFRFEADLEHYGFGLIIGQMRKMKKDGLLSKEHILYTTMGVALLVRLYKLKSAQKDIDIDKLTSYPLGDTFIMMDNQVIWGAYDIVGSKKLSQNDINFPIQTGKSIDARDPDYVRLCWGTGIILRRNVKDFPDSLINHKIMRNGSRIGVGKIDLERTLESKENCETNDLEKRAFQYFGVPFNMTFDEFNRQNNGLTAKEYADYANKSGRVK
;
A
#
# COMPACT_ATOMS: atom_id res chain seq x y z
N MET A 1 23.36 24.90 5.57
CA MET A 1 22.66 23.92 4.71
C MET A 1 23.61 22.86 4.16
N LYS A 2 24.73 23.19 3.48
CA LYS A 2 25.71 22.19 3.02
C LYS A 2 26.24 21.26 4.13
N GLU A 3 26.64 21.80 5.28
CA GLU A 3 27.09 20.99 6.44
C GLU A 3 25.96 20.12 7.05
N LEU A 4 24.70 20.59 6.97
CA LEU A 4 23.54 19.82 7.42
C LEU A 4 23.19 18.68 6.45
N ILE A 5 23.37 18.87 5.15
CA ILE A 5 23.09 17.84 4.13
C ILE A 5 24.00 16.62 4.32
N GLU A 6 25.27 16.82 4.65
CA GLU A 6 26.22 15.72 4.86
C GLU A 6 25.82 14.81 6.02
N HIS A 7 25.14 15.37 7.02
CA HIS A 7 24.60 14.61 8.13
C HIS A 7 23.48 13.65 7.67
N TYR A 8 22.58 14.06 6.77
CA TYR A 8 21.50 13.19 6.27
C TYR A 8 21.98 12.04 5.40
N ILE A 9 23.07 12.23 4.67
CA ILE A 9 23.52 11.28 3.66
C ILE A 9 24.10 10.03 4.33
N LEU A 10 23.60 8.86 3.92
CA LEU A 10 24.15 7.58 4.36
C LEU A 10 25.62 7.45 3.96
N THR A 11 26.43 6.84 4.84
CA THR A 11 27.79 6.42 4.48
C THR A 11 27.74 5.19 3.56
N ASN A 12 28.85 4.86 2.89
CA ASN A 12 28.93 3.63 2.09
C ASN A 12 28.68 2.37 2.93
N GLU A 13 29.10 2.37 4.19
CA GLU A 13 28.81 1.27 5.12
C GLU A 13 27.34 1.20 5.53
N GLU A 14 26.63 2.33 5.60
CA GLU A 14 25.20 2.36 5.93
C GLU A 14 24.33 1.98 4.73
N ARG A 15 24.72 2.35 3.51
CA ARG A 15 23.99 2.06 2.26
C ARG A 15 23.66 0.58 2.08
N LYS A 16 24.58 -0.30 2.46
CA LYS A 16 24.42 -1.76 2.32
C LYS A 16 23.21 -2.31 3.08
N TYR A 17 22.83 -1.69 4.20
CA TYR A 17 21.66 -2.11 4.98
C TYR A 17 20.37 -1.83 4.20
N PHE A 18 20.32 -0.73 3.45
CA PHE A 18 19.14 -0.36 2.67
C PHE A 18 19.22 -0.80 1.20
N GLY A 19 20.17 -1.68 0.87
CA GLY A 19 20.34 -2.24 -0.47
C GLY A 19 20.84 -1.27 -1.53
N LEU A 20 21.34 -0.09 -1.13
CA LEU A 20 21.89 0.91 -2.02
C LEU A 20 23.33 0.57 -2.45
N GLU A 21 23.70 0.89 -3.68
CA GLU A 21 25.10 0.78 -4.14
C GLU A 21 25.99 1.84 -3.49
N PRO A 22 27.26 1.53 -3.16
CA PRO A 22 28.19 2.52 -2.64
C PRO A 22 28.49 3.62 -3.67
N ILE A 23 28.82 4.81 -3.19
CA ILE A 23 29.40 5.87 -4.01
C ILE A 23 30.89 5.58 -4.16
N LEU A 24 31.34 5.34 -5.39
CA LEU A 24 32.73 5.01 -5.66
C LEU A 24 33.60 6.27 -5.77
N PRO A 25 34.90 6.23 -5.38
CA PRO A 25 35.76 7.41 -5.37
C PRO A 25 35.93 8.09 -6.74
N GLN A 26 35.86 7.32 -7.82
CA GLN A 26 35.96 7.85 -9.19
C GLN A 26 34.69 8.53 -9.68
N TRP A 27 33.58 8.45 -8.94
CA TRP A 27 32.33 9.07 -9.36
C TRP A 27 32.36 10.58 -9.11
N GLU A 28 32.00 11.35 -10.14
CA GLU A 28 32.00 12.80 -10.08
C GLU A 28 30.69 13.31 -9.47
N ARG A 29 30.81 14.02 -8.35
CA ARG A 29 29.69 14.66 -7.65
C ARG A 29 29.30 15.96 -8.35
N HIS A 30 28.06 16.08 -8.78
CA HIS A 30 27.52 17.31 -9.36
C HIS A 30 26.21 17.72 -8.67
N GLU A 31 26.05 19.01 -8.35
CA GLU A 31 24.84 19.55 -7.73
C GLU A 31 24.01 20.29 -8.80
N VAL A 32 22.91 19.69 -9.24
CA VAL A 32 22.10 20.19 -10.37
C VAL A 32 21.21 21.36 -9.92
N LYS A 33 20.80 21.35 -8.66
CA LYS A 33 20.16 22.45 -7.94
C LYS A 33 20.44 22.25 -6.45
N GLU A 34 20.20 23.29 -5.65
CA GLU A 34 20.33 23.21 -4.19
C GLU A 34 19.62 21.96 -3.63
N GLY A 35 20.37 21.14 -2.91
CA GLY A 35 19.86 19.93 -2.27
C GLY A 35 19.62 18.74 -3.22
N PHE A 36 19.89 18.87 -4.53
CA PHE A 36 19.79 17.76 -5.48
C PHE A 36 21.13 17.45 -6.14
N ILE A 37 21.71 16.34 -5.72
CA ILE A 37 23.05 15.89 -6.06
C ILE A 37 22.95 14.65 -6.96
N VAL A 38 23.82 14.58 -7.95
CA VAL A 38 24.01 13.40 -8.81
C VAL A 38 25.46 12.95 -8.75
N TYR A 39 25.69 11.65 -8.92
CA TYR A 39 27.01 11.07 -9.05
C TYR A 39 27.17 10.43 -10.43
N PHE A 40 28.14 10.92 -11.19
CA PHE A 40 28.46 10.46 -12.53
C PHE A 40 29.59 9.44 -12.53
N ASP A 41 29.45 8.42 -13.38
CA ASP A 41 30.48 7.45 -13.75
C ASP A 41 30.68 7.59 -15.26
N GLY A 42 31.61 8.47 -15.67
CA GLY A 42 31.66 8.96 -17.04
C GLY A 42 30.34 9.65 -17.43
N ASP A 43 29.71 9.21 -18.51
CA ASP A 43 28.43 9.74 -19.01
C ASP A 43 27.19 9.02 -18.43
N VAL A 44 27.29 8.44 -17.24
CA VAL A 44 26.17 7.72 -16.60
C VAL A 44 25.95 8.25 -15.19
N ILE A 45 24.75 8.74 -14.89
CA ILE A 45 24.35 9.01 -13.50
C ILE A 45 24.05 7.68 -12.83
N ARG A 46 24.87 7.33 -11.84
CA ARG A 46 24.74 6.10 -11.04
C ARG A 46 23.91 6.29 -9.78
N LYS A 47 23.82 7.52 -9.27
CA LYS A 47 23.10 7.82 -8.04
C LYS A 47 22.53 9.22 -8.05
N THR A 48 21.34 9.36 -7.47
CA THR A 48 20.72 10.65 -7.17
C THR A 48 20.49 10.75 -5.66
N ILE A 49 20.75 11.93 -5.11
CA ILE A 49 20.45 12.29 -3.72
C ILE A 49 19.64 13.57 -3.75
N SER A 50 18.52 13.57 -3.05
CA SER A 50 17.68 14.75 -2.82
C SER A 50 17.56 14.97 -1.31
N VAL A 51 17.89 16.17 -0.85
CA VAL A 51 17.58 16.67 0.48
C VAL A 51 16.73 17.92 0.29
N ASN A 52 15.49 17.87 0.77
CA ASN A 52 14.55 18.96 0.65
C ASN A 52 14.29 19.59 2.03
N THR A 53 14.24 20.92 2.05
CA THR A 53 13.80 21.71 3.20
C THR A 53 12.33 22.07 3.07
N LEU A 54 11.57 22.00 4.16
CA LEU A 54 10.21 22.53 4.25
C LEU A 54 10.19 23.63 5.32
N LEU A 55 9.68 24.82 4.98
CA LEU A 55 9.58 25.97 5.90
C LEU A 55 10.92 26.34 6.58
N GLY A 56 12.04 26.17 5.89
CA GLY A 56 13.38 26.47 6.40
C GLY A 56 14.00 25.39 7.30
N ALA A 57 13.36 24.21 7.45
CA ALA A 57 13.91 23.05 8.16
C ALA A 57 14.14 21.87 7.21
N ASP A 58 15.28 21.19 7.35
CA ASP A 58 15.60 19.96 6.61
C ASP A 58 14.56 18.89 6.94
N TYR A 59 13.81 18.47 5.93
CA TYR A 59 12.58 17.71 6.15
C TYR A 59 12.63 16.32 5.55
N GLU A 60 13.20 16.17 4.36
CA GLU A 60 13.15 14.93 3.60
C GLU A 60 14.47 14.61 2.91
N TYR A 61 14.95 13.38 3.09
CA TYR A 61 16.11 12.83 2.41
C TYR A 61 15.67 11.64 1.55
N MET A 62 16.15 11.61 0.31
CA MET A 62 15.95 10.51 -0.62
C MET A 62 17.25 10.22 -1.37
N GLU A 63 17.59 8.94 -1.49
CA GLU A 63 18.71 8.45 -2.28
C GLU A 63 18.24 7.32 -3.19
N SER A 64 18.70 7.31 -4.44
CA SER A 64 18.29 6.28 -5.41
C SER A 64 19.44 5.83 -6.31
N ASP A 65 19.53 4.53 -6.50
CA ASP A 65 20.42 3.93 -7.49
C ASP A 65 19.82 4.04 -8.89
N ASN A 66 20.67 4.48 -9.82
CA ASN A 66 20.27 4.86 -11.15
C ASN A 66 21.25 4.33 -12.20
N GLU A 67 20.77 4.29 -13.42
CA GLU A 67 21.56 4.10 -14.62
C GLU A 67 20.93 4.99 -15.68
N ILE A 68 21.21 6.28 -15.55
CA ILE A 68 20.69 7.31 -16.46
C ILE A 68 21.84 7.74 -17.35
N TYR A 69 21.77 7.34 -18.61
CA TYR A 69 22.75 7.71 -19.61
C TYR A 69 22.61 9.18 -19.98
N THR A 70 23.74 9.87 -20.08
CA THR A 70 23.85 11.25 -20.50
C THR A 70 24.78 11.36 -21.70
N ARG A 71 24.80 12.55 -22.31
CA ARG A 71 25.82 12.96 -23.27
C ARG A 71 26.45 14.24 -22.76
N GLU A 72 27.76 14.21 -22.56
CA GLU A 72 28.57 15.36 -22.13
C GLU A 72 27.98 16.06 -20.89
N HIS A 73 27.37 15.30 -19.97
CA HIS A 73 26.69 15.79 -18.76
C HIS A 73 25.63 16.89 -18.99
N ASN A 74 25.16 17.09 -20.23
CA ASN A 74 24.26 18.19 -20.61
C ASN A 74 22.90 17.71 -21.12
N VAL A 75 22.85 16.47 -21.61
CA VAL A 75 21.66 15.86 -22.18
C VAL A 75 21.41 14.52 -21.50
N VAL A 76 20.19 14.32 -21.02
CA VAL A 76 19.69 13.03 -20.53
C VAL A 76 19.12 12.25 -21.72
N LEU A 77 19.65 11.05 -21.92
CA LEU A 77 19.24 10.17 -23.01
C LEU A 77 17.98 9.37 -22.62
N PRO A 78 17.09 9.07 -23.58
CA PRO A 78 15.91 8.25 -23.30
C PRO A 78 16.29 6.79 -23.05
N ARG A 79 15.48 6.09 -22.25
CA ARG A 79 15.64 4.64 -22.01
C ARG A 79 15.25 3.75 -23.18
N THR A 80 14.48 4.31 -24.12
CA THR A 80 13.93 3.57 -25.26
C THR A 80 14.18 4.37 -26.53
N GLU A 81 14.29 3.68 -27.66
CA GLU A 81 14.51 4.29 -28.98
C GLU A 81 13.44 5.34 -29.35
N LYS A 82 12.21 5.16 -28.85
CA LYS A 82 11.08 6.08 -29.09
C LYS A 82 11.07 7.27 -28.14
N GLY A 83 11.90 7.28 -27.11
CA GLY A 83 11.96 8.38 -26.15
C GLY A 83 12.65 9.61 -26.73
N LYS A 84 12.46 10.75 -26.07
CA LYS A 84 13.10 12.01 -26.46
C LYS A 84 14.25 12.32 -25.52
N GLU A 85 15.35 12.79 -26.10
CA GLU A 85 16.43 13.45 -25.35
C GLU A 85 15.88 14.66 -24.60
N LYS A 86 16.41 14.91 -23.41
CA LYS A 86 16.01 16.05 -22.57
C LYS A 86 17.26 16.77 -22.09
N LYS A 87 17.20 18.11 -21.98
CA LYS A 87 18.24 18.87 -21.30
C LYS A 87 18.40 18.35 -19.87
N LEU A 88 19.64 18.16 -19.43
CA LEU A 88 19.94 17.77 -18.06
C LEU A 88 19.53 18.87 -17.09
N ASN A 89 18.55 18.54 -16.26
CA ASN A 89 18.04 19.37 -15.17
C ASN A 89 17.30 18.49 -14.16
N PHE A 90 16.95 19.06 -13.00
CA PHE A 90 16.22 18.37 -11.94
C PHE A 90 14.99 17.60 -12.46
N THR A 91 14.11 18.26 -13.23
CA THR A 91 12.86 17.66 -13.71
C THR A 91 13.11 16.49 -14.66
N SER A 92 14.12 16.58 -15.52
CA SER A 92 14.47 15.51 -16.47
C SER A 92 14.97 14.25 -15.76
N ILE A 93 15.72 14.40 -14.67
CA ILE A 93 16.30 13.32 -13.88
C ILE A 93 15.25 12.75 -12.92
N ASN A 94 14.59 13.61 -12.14
CA ASN A 94 13.59 13.20 -11.15
C ASN A 94 12.33 12.58 -11.79
N GLY A 95 12.06 12.88 -13.06
CA GLY A 95 10.99 12.23 -13.83
C GLY A 95 11.33 10.80 -14.29
N MET A 96 12.55 10.31 -14.07
CA MET A 96 12.93 8.93 -14.37
C MET A 96 12.73 8.04 -13.14
N ASN A 97 12.06 6.90 -13.32
CA ASN A 97 11.96 5.89 -12.27
C ASN A 97 13.34 5.30 -11.95
N PRO A 98 13.76 5.20 -10.68
CA PRO A 98 15.03 4.57 -10.31
C PRO A 98 15.23 3.20 -10.95
N THR A 99 16.48 2.85 -11.31
CA THR A 99 16.81 1.55 -11.91
C THR A 99 17.19 0.50 -10.88
N GLY A 100 17.53 0.91 -9.66
CA GLY A 100 17.84 0.05 -8.52
C GLY A 100 17.02 0.39 -7.28
N CYS A 101 17.66 0.26 -6.12
CA CYS A 101 17.05 0.53 -4.83
C CYS A 101 16.91 2.04 -4.57
N THR A 102 15.93 2.39 -3.75
CA THR A 102 15.68 3.73 -3.27
C THR A 102 15.50 3.69 -1.76
N PHE A 103 16.13 4.64 -1.09
CA PHE A 103 15.92 4.97 0.31
C PHE A 103 15.24 6.33 0.39
N ARG A 104 14.25 6.47 1.26
CA ARG A 104 13.60 7.74 1.59
C ARG A 104 13.34 7.79 3.07
N MET A 105 13.61 8.93 3.69
CA MET A 105 13.21 9.19 5.06
C MET A 105 12.82 10.65 5.25
N ASN A 106 11.96 10.89 6.23
CA ASN A 106 11.67 12.23 6.74
C ASN A 106 11.64 12.19 8.26
N ILE A 107 12.05 13.29 8.87
CA ILE A 107 11.83 13.54 10.30
C ILE A 107 10.43 14.14 10.51
N ALA A 108 9.94 14.05 11.74
CA ALA A 108 8.64 14.52 12.15
C ALA A 108 8.58 16.05 12.07
N HIS A 109 7.47 16.55 11.57
CA HIS A 109 7.13 17.96 11.43
C HIS A 109 5.68 18.15 11.90
N PRO A 110 5.25 19.35 12.35
CA PRO A 110 3.88 19.60 12.81
C PRO A 110 2.73 19.06 11.94
N TYR A 111 2.97 18.87 10.64
CA TYR A 111 1.97 18.39 9.67
C TYR A 111 2.18 16.94 9.21
N ARG A 112 3.26 16.27 9.61
CA ARG A 112 3.58 14.90 9.16
C ARG A 112 4.54 14.19 10.12
N LYS A 113 4.17 12.97 10.47
CA LYS A 113 4.99 12.03 11.25
C LYS A 113 6.29 11.67 10.53
N SER A 114 7.31 11.25 11.28
CA SER A 114 8.53 10.71 10.67
C SER A 114 8.21 9.40 9.95
N SER A 115 8.96 9.12 8.87
CA SER A 115 8.80 7.87 8.12
C SER A 115 10.10 7.50 7.42
N LEU A 116 10.28 6.20 7.19
CA LEU A 116 11.39 5.64 6.43
C LEU A 116 10.84 4.59 5.48
N TRP A 117 11.38 4.55 4.27
CA TRP A 117 11.09 3.53 3.28
C TRP A 117 12.36 3.17 2.52
N ALA A 118 12.62 1.88 2.40
CA ALA A 118 13.70 1.34 1.56
C ALA A 118 13.10 0.25 0.67
N GLY A 119 13.28 0.37 -0.64
CA GLY A 119 12.62 -0.53 -1.59
C GLY A 119 13.19 -0.46 -3.00
N ASN A 120 12.80 -1.43 -3.81
CA ASN A 120 13.06 -1.45 -5.25
C ASN A 120 11.74 -1.34 -6.00
N THR A 121 11.52 -0.19 -6.64
CA THR A 121 10.25 0.08 -7.34
C THR A 121 10.03 -0.82 -8.56
N ARG A 122 11.08 -1.43 -9.12
CA ARG A 122 10.96 -2.31 -10.30
C ARG A 122 10.30 -3.65 -9.98
N ASN A 123 10.51 -4.17 -8.78
CA ASN A 123 9.89 -5.41 -8.32
C ASN A 123 8.86 -5.17 -7.20
N SER A 124 8.69 -3.93 -6.77
CA SER A 124 7.75 -3.50 -5.72
C SER A 124 7.99 -4.14 -4.35
N ILE A 125 9.21 -4.63 -4.11
CA ILE A 125 9.62 -5.15 -2.81
C ILE A 125 10.21 -4.01 -1.99
N SER A 126 9.80 -3.89 -0.73
CA SER A 126 10.39 -3.01 0.27
C SER A 126 10.84 -3.79 1.50
N LEU A 127 11.83 -3.27 2.21
CA LEU A 127 12.20 -3.80 3.51
C LEU A 127 11.12 -3.45 4.55
N PRO A 128 10.72 -4.38 5.42
CA PRO A 128 9.73 -4.15 6.47
C PRO A 128 10.42 -3.52 7.71
N VAL A 129 11.14 -2.41 7.48
CA VAL A 129 11.84 -1.68 8.55
C VAL A 129 10.82 -0.90 9.37
N ASP A 130 10.81 -1.15 10.68
CA ASP A 130 10.02 -0.37 11.62
C ASP A 130 10.77 0.91 11.98
N PHE A 131 10.14 2.05 11.73
CA PHE A 131 10.73 3.37 11.97
C PHE A 131 9.78 4.17 12.87
N PRO A 132 10.27 4.70 14.01
CA PRO A 132 9.44 5.51 14.89
C PRO A 132 8.82 6.70 14.14
N ASP A 133 7.59 7.04 14.50
CA ASP A 133 6.79 8.05 13.81
C ASP A 133 6.90 9.46 14.44
N ASP A 134 7.77 9.60 15.44
CA ASP A 134 8.02 10.78 16.25
C ASP A 134 9.50 11.23 16.32
N ILE A 135 10.39 10.72 15.45
CA ILE A 135 11.78 11.19 15.34
C ILE A 135 11.77 12.63 14.83
N LYS A 136 12.14 13.59 15.67
CA LYS A 136 12.08 15.04 15.42
C LYS A 136 13.44 15.64 15.10
N THR A 137 14.52 14.98 15.49
CA THR A 137 15.88 15.53 15.33
C THR A 137 16.79 14.58 14.57
N PHE A 138 17.83 15.16 13.98
CA PHE A 138 18.86 14.38 13.31
C PHE A 138 19.64 13.47 14.28
N THR A 139 19.90 13.94 15.50
CA THR A 139 20.55 13.15 16.55
C THR A 139 19.73 11.90 16.90
N GLU A 140 18.40 12.05 17.03
CA GLU A 140 17.50 10.91 17.25
C GLU A 140 17.54 9.92 16.07
N TYR A 141 17.52 10.42 14.83
CA TYR A 141 17.67 9.58 13.64
C TYR A 141 19.00 8.79 13.65
N ARG A 142 20.13 9.44 13.93
CA ARG A 142 21.44 8.75 13.98
C ARG A 142 21.52 7.73 15.11
N SER A 143 20.94 8.05 16.27
CA SER A 143 20.82 7.10 17.38
C SER A 143 20.00 5.87 16.98
N TRP A 144 18.86 6.09 16.33
CA TRP A 144 18.04 5.02 15.78
C TRP A 144 18.80 4.19 14.75
N LEU A 145 19.49 4.82 13.80
CA LEU A 145 20.24 4.11 12.74
C LEU A 145 21.34 3.23 13.31
N ASN A 146 22.10 3.74 14.27
CA ASN A 146 23.14 2.96 14.96
C ASN A 146 22.53 1.76 15.71
N THR A 147 21.41 1.98 16.40
CA THR A 147 20.69 0.92 17.10
C THR A 147 20.14 -0.12 16.13
N PHE A 148 19.56 0.33 15.02
CA PHE A 148 19.02 -0.52 13.97
C PHE A 148 20.10 -1.44 13.40
N ILE A 149 21.25 -0.88 13.01
CA ILE A 149 22.36 -1.63 12.42
C ILE A 149 22.88 -2.73 13.35
N VAL A 150 22.91 -2.49 14.66
CA VAL A 150 23.39 -3.47 15.65
C VAL A 150 22.36 -4.55 15.94
N ASN A 151 21.06 -4.28 15.76
CA ASN A 151 19.96 -5.17 16.13
C ASN A 151 19.23 -5.81 14.93
N ILE A 152 19.83 -5.82 13.74
CA ILE A 152 19.24 -6.52 12.60
C ILE A 152 19.20 -8.04 12.84
N PRO A 153 18.16 -8.76 12.39
CA PRO A 153 18.12 -10.22 12.48
C PRO A 153 19.14 -10.87 11.55
N ALA A 154 19.48 -12.13 11.83
CA ALA A 154 20.50 -12.87 11.09
C ALA A 154 20.19 -13.01 9.58
N ASP A 155 18.91 -13.08 9.21
CA ASP A 155 18.44 -13.21 7.82
C ASP A 155 18.25 -11.86 7.12
N TYR A 156 18.61 -10.73 7.76
CA TYR A 156 18.36 -9.39 7.22
C TYR A 156 18.96 -9.18 5.82
N PHE A 157 20.21 -9.59 5.61
CA PHE A 157 20.86 -9.43 4.31
C PHE A 157 20.27 -10.33 3.22
N ASP A 158 19.58 -11.42 3.57
CA ASP A 158 18.79 -12.18 2.60
C ASP A 158 17.57 -11.38 2.13
N LYS A 159 16.92 -10.63 3.03
CA LYS A 159 15.82 -9.69 2.68
C LYS A 159 16.33 -8.57 1.78
N VAL A 160 17.50 -7.99 2.09
CA VAL A 160 18.15 -6.98 1.25
C VAL A 160 18.47 -7.54 -0.14
N LYS A 161 19.07 -8.73 -0.21
CA LYS A 161 19.38 -9.41 -1.47
C LYS A 161 18.12 -9.72 -2.28
N ARG A 162 17.04 -10.17 -1.63
CA ARG A 162 15.73 -10.39 -2.26
C ARG A 162 15.19 -9.10 -2.86
N MET A 163 15.12 -8.03 -2.08
CA MET A 163 14.66 -6.72 -2.55
C MET A 163 15.48 -6.22 -3.74
N LYS A 164 16.81 -6.36 -3.70
CA LYS A 164 17.71 -5.86 -4.74
C LYS A 164 17.57 -6.65 -6.05
N ASN A 165 17.54 -7.98 -5.96
CA ASN A 165 17.80 -8.85 -7.11
C ASN A 165 16.56 -9.59 -7.65
N THR A 166 15.42 -9.57 -6.96
CA THR A 166 14.23 -10.26 -7.45
C THR A 166 13.77 -9.62 -8.76
N PRO A 167 13.65 -10.37 -9.86
CA PRO A 167 13.16 -9.82 -11.12
C PRO A 167 11.69 -9.42 -10.98
N HIS A 168 11.28 -8.43 -11.77
CA HIS A 168 9.85 -8.12 -11.91
C HIS A 168 9.10 -9.35 -12.40
N ARG A 169 8.01 -9.70 -11.72
CA ARG A 169 7.11 -10.79 -12.13
C ARG A 169 5.68 -10.31 -12.13
N THR A 170 4.85 -10.96 -12.93
CA THR A 170 3.39 -10.79 -12.90
C THR A 170 2.79 -12.15 -12.56
N VAL A 171 2.11 -12.27 -11.43
CA VAL A 171 1.46 -13.51 -10.98
C VAL A 171 -0.05 -13.40 -11.11
N LYS A 172 -0.69 -14.53 -11.41
CA LYS A 172 -2.14 -14.64 -11.39
C LYS A 172 -2.61 -14.90 -9.96
N TYR A 173 -3.61 -14.14 -9.54
CA TYR A 173 -4.28 -14.30 -8.25
C TYR A 173 -5.78 -14.54 -8.47
N TYR A 174 -6.40 -15.22 -7.50
CA TYR A 174 -7.80 -15.62 -7.54
C TYR A 174 -8.50 -15.33 -6.20
N ASN A 175 -9.83 -15.29 -6.21
CA ASN A 175 -10.57 -15.32 -4.96
C ASN A 175 -10.26 -16.63 -4.22
N GLY A 176 -10.08 -16.56 -2.90
CA GLY A 176 -9.64 -17.69 -2.08
C GLY A 176 -8.13 -17.86 -1.97
N ASP A 177 -7.33 -17.14 -2.78
CA ASP A 177 -5.86 -17.15 -2.61
C ASP A 177 -5.50 -16.47 -1.28
N ILE A 178 -4.54 -17.09 -0.58
CA ILE A 178 -3.95 -16.61 0.66
C ILE A 178 -2.55 -16.08 0.34
N PHE A 179 -2.33 -14.80 0.60
CA PHE A 179 -1.03 -14.17 0.43
C PHE A 179 -0.33 -13.94 1.77
N ARG A 180 1.00 -13.96 1.74
CA ARG A 180 1.87 -13.66 2.88
C ARG A 180 2.58 -12.33 2.65
N PHE A 181 2.70 -11.53 3.70
CA PHE A 181 3.50 -10.32 3.72
C PHE A 181 4.38 -10.28 4.97
N GLU A 182 5.49 -9.54 4.89
CA GLU A 182 6.32 -9.25 6.07
C GLU A 182 5.72 -8.06 6.82
N ALA A 183 5.33 -8.29 8.07
CA ALA A 183 4.80 -7.24 8.94
C ALA A 183 5.93 -6.40 9.52
N ASP A 184 7.00 -7.06 9.96
CA ASP A 184 8.25 -6.46 10.42
C ASP A 184 9.42 -7.36 9.99
N LEU A 185 10.63 -7.09 10.50
CA LEU A 185 11.81 -7.87 10.14
C LEU A 185 11.74 -9.33 10.55
N GLU A 186 10.96 -9.67 11.58
CA GLU A 186 10.93 -11.00 12.19
C GLU A 186 9.61 -11.73 11.97
N HIS A 187 8.54 -11.00 11.65
CA HIS A 187 7.18 -11.54 11.60
C HIS A 187 6.48 -11.36 10.27
N TYR A 188 5.62 -12.33 10.01
CA TYR A 188 4.75 -12.42 8.85
C TYR A 188 3.29 -12.26 9.24
N GLY A 189 2.52 -11.67 8.33
CA GLY A 189 1.06 -11.69 8.32
C GLY A 189 0.52 -12.40 7.09
N PHE A 190 -0.75 -12.78 7.15
CA PHE A 190 -1.42 -13.53 6.09
C PHE A 190 -2.76 -12.90 5.76
N GLY A 191 -3.08 -12.79 4.47
CA GLY A 191 -4.32 -12.21 3.98
C GLY A 191 -5.05 -13.12 3.00
N LEU A 192 -6.38 -13.16 3.12
CA LEU A 192 -7.28 -13.88 2.23
C LEU A 192 -7.90 -12.90 1.23
N ILE A 193 -7.81 -13.21 -0.06
CA ILE A 193 -8.52 -12.46 -1.12
C ILE A 193 -9.96 -12.97 -1.19
N ILE A 194 -10.92 -12.12 -0.84
CA ILE A 194 -12.35 -12.49 -0.90
C ILE A 194 -13.06 -11.94 -2.15
N GLY A 195 -12.48 -10.94 -2.82
CA GLY A 195 -13.11 -10.34 -4.00
C GLY A 195 -12.17 -9.55 -4.89
N GLN A 196 -12.42 -9.59 -6.20
CA GLN A 196 -11.72 -8.80 -7.22
C GLN A 196 -12.65 -7.73 -7.77
N MET A 197 -12.42 -6.46 -7.42
CA MET A 197 -13.38 -5.41 -7.69
C MET A 197 -13.58 -5.15 -9.19
N ARG A 198 -12.50 -5.20 -9.99
CA ARG A 198 -12.58 -5.06 -11.44
C ARG A 198 -13.46 -6.15 -12.08
N LYS A 199 -13.36 -7.38 -11.58
CA LYS A 199 -14.18 -8.51 -12.05
C LYS A 199 -15.63 -8.36 -11.64
N MET A 200 -15.90 -7.98 -10.38
CA MET A 200 -17.26 -7.69 -9.90
C MET A 200 -17.95 -6.62 -10.76
N LYS A 201 -17.25 -5.54 -11.14
CA LYS A 201 -17.78 -4.52 -12.06
C LYS A 201 -18.05 -5.09 -13.45
N LYS A 202 -17.12 -5.87 -14.01
CA LYS A 202 -17.25 -6.49 -15.34
C LYS A 202 -18.42 -7.46 -15.41
N ASP A 203 -18.63 -8.23 -14.35
CA ASP A 203 -19.66 -9.26 -14.27
C ASP A 203 -21.04 -8.68 -13.89
N GLY A 204 -21.17 -7.34 -13.78
CA GLY A 204 -22.43 -6.65 -13.50
C GLY A 204 -22.90 -6.79 -12.05
N LEU A 205 -22.03 -7.19 -11.13
CA LEU A 205 -22.37 -7.45 -9.73
C LEU A 205 -22.58 -6.18 -8.90
N LEU A 206 -22.12 -5.04 -9.41
CA LEU A 206 -22.18 -3.74 -8.74
C LEU A 206 -22.89 -2.74 -9.65
N SER A 207 -23.91 -2.07 -9.14
CA SER A 207 -24.51 -0.93 -9.84
C SER A 207 -23.49 0.21 -9.98
N LYS A 208 -23.70 1.12 -10.94
CA LYS A 208 -22.77 2.24 -11.19
C LYS A 208 -22.68 3.21 -10.01
N GLU A 209 -23.76 3.31 -9.25
CA GLU A 209 -23.89 4.13 -8.06
C GLU A 209 -23.18 3.46 -6.86
N HIS A 210 -22.96 2.15 -6.87
CA HIS A 210 -22.39 1.43 -5.73
C HIS A 210 -21.01 1.99 -5.33
N ILE A 211 -20.72 2.11 -4.02
CA ILE A 211 -19.47 2.71 -3.54
C ILE A 211 -18.24 1.92 -4.04
N LEU A 212 -18.28 0.59 -3.98
CA LEU A 212 -17.26 -0.29 -4.58
C LEU A 212 -17.11 -0.10 -6.11
N TYR A 213 -18.12 0.42 -6.82
CA TYR A 213 -17.99 0.73 -8.24
C TYR A 213 -17.06 1.93 -8.47
N THR A 214 -16.97 2.86 -7.52
CA THR A 214 -16.21 4.10 -7.69
C THR A 214 -14.81 4.08 -7.10
N THR A 215 -14.38 2.95 -6.50
CA THR A 215 -12.99 2.75 -6.07
C THR A 215 -12.01 2.88 -7.23
N MET A 216 -10.97 3.69 -7.02
CA MET A 216 -9.90 3.95 -7.98
C MET A 216 -8.91 2.79 -8.08
N GLY A 217 -8.33 2.60 -9.26
CA GLY A 217 -7.31 1.58 -9.52
C GLY A 217 -7.87 0.16 -9.68
N VAL A 218 -6.96 -0.82 -9.65
CA VAL A 218 -7.31 -2.24 -9.60
C VAL A 218 -7.16 -2.69 -8.15
N ALA A 219 -8.27 -3.10 -7.56
CA ALA A 219 -8.35 -3.35 -6.13
C ALA A 219 -9.00 -4.70 -5.79
N LEU A 220 -8.60 -5.20 -4.63
CA LEU A 220 -9.00 -6.44 -4.00
C LEU A 220 -9.74 -6.13 -2.70
N LEU A 221 -10.73 -6.94 -2.39
CA LEU A 221 -11.29 -7.06 -1.06
C LEU A 221 -10.50 -8.14 -0.33
N VAL A 222 -9.87 -7.75 0.78
CA VAL A 222 -8.97 -8.62 1.54
C VAL A 222 -9.34 -8.62 3.02
N ARG A 223 -9.13 -9.76 3.66
CA ARG A 223 -9.22 -9.93 5.11
C ARG A 223 -7.91 -10.50 5.63
N LEU A 224 -7.40 -10.01 6.74
CA LEU A 224 -6.19 -10.56 7.35
C LEU A 224 -6.55 -11.64 8.37
N TYR A 225 -5.76 -12.70 8.43
CA TYR A 225 -5.82 -13.64 9.55
C TYR A 225 -5.32 -12.93 10.80
N LYS A 226 -5.98 -13.16 11.94
CA LYS A 226 -5.54 -12.69 13.27
C LYS A 226 -4.37 -13.56 13.75
N LEU A 227 -3.26 -13.47 13.02
CA LEU A 227 -2.04 -14.23 13.24
C LEU A 227 -0.82 -13.38 12.87
N LYS A 228 0.06 -13.17 13.85
CA LYS A 228 1.43 -12.71 13.65
C LYS A 228 2.36 -13.89 13.91
N SER A 229 3.17 -14.26 12.92
CA SER A 229 3.99 -15.46 12.98
C SER A 229 5.46 -15.16 12.69
N ALA A 230 6.38 -15.68 13.51
CA ALA A 230 7.80 -15.72 13.16
C ALA A 230 8.12 -16.81 12.12
N GLN A 231 7.22 -17.78 11.95
CA GLN A 231 7.34 -18.82 10.92
C GLN A 231 6.77 -18.32 9.61
N LYS A 232 7.65 -18.26 8.60
CA LYS A 232 7.33 -17.86 7.23
C LYS A 232 6.36 -18.82 6.55
N ASP A 233 6.59 -20.11 6.70
CA ASP A 233 5.79 -21.17 6.07
C ASP A 233 4.93 -21.84 7.14
N ILE A 234 3.62 -21.79 6.94
CA ILE A 234 2.61 -22.37 7.84
C ILE A 234 1.74 -23.28 6.99
N ASP A 235 1.42 -24.45 7.51
CA ASP A 235 0.44 -25.35 6.92
C ASP A 235 -0.90 -24.63 6.68
N ILE A 236 -1.50 -24.83 5.50
CA ILE A 236 -2.69 -24.07 5.09
C ILE A 236 -3.91 -24.48 5.92
N ASP A 237 -4.05 -25.75 6.28
CA ASP A 237 -5.18 -26.19 7.10
C ASP A 237 -5.09 -25.55 8.49
N LYS A 238 -3.89 -25.51 9.07
CA LYS A 238 -3.63 -24.77 10.32
C LYS A 238 -3.85 -23.26 10.16
N LEU A 239 -3.40 -22.64 9.09
CA LEU A 239 -3.57 -21.20 8.87
C LEU A 239 -5.05 -20.82 8.78
N THR A 240 -5.85 -21.63 8.10
CA THR A 240 -7.27 -21.36 7.88
C THR A 240 -8.15 -21.56 9.11
N SER A 241 -7.62 -22.13 10.20
CA SER A 241 -8.32 -22.19 11.49
C SER A 241 -8.24 -20.89 12.29
N TYR A 242 -7.35 -19.96 11.94
CA TYR A 242 -7.27 -18.67 12.62
C TYR A 242 -8.44 -17.76 12.21
N PRO A 243 -8.98 -16.94 13.13
CA PRO A 243 -10.05 -16.02 12.80
C PRO A 243 -9.57 -14.94 11.84
N LEU A 244 -10.48 -14.45 11.01
CA LEU A 244 -10.22 -13.35 10.07
C LEU A 244 -10.68 -12.01 10.66
N GLY A 245 -9.91 -10.96 10.44
CA GLY A 245 -10.28 -9.56 10.72
C GLY A 245 -11.32 -9.01 9.76
N ASP A 246 -11.51 -7.69 9.81
CA ASP A 246 -12.43 -6.98 8.92
C ASP A 246 -11.90 -6.88 7.49
N THR A 247 -12.83 -6.75 6.55
CA THR A 247 -12.49 -6.53 5.15
C THR A 247 -12.08 -5.09 4.91
N PHE A 248 -11.02 -4.92 4.13
CA PHE A 248 -10.65 -3.62 3.57
C PHE A 248 -10.24 -3.75 2.10
N ILE A 249 -10.09 -2.60 1.47
CA ILE A 249 -9.73 -2.47 0.06
C ILE A 249 -8.21 -2.27 -0.05
N MET A 250 -7.57 -3.11 -0.85
CA MET A 250 -6.14 -3.07 -1.14
C MET A 250 -5.93 -3.09 -2.66
N MET A 251 -4.96 -2.34 -3.17
CA MET A 251 -4.55 -2.42 -4.56
C MET A 251 -3.97 -3.81 -4.82
N ASP A 252 -4.18 -4.35 -6.02
CA ASP A 252 -3.67 -5.68 -6.37
C ASP A 252 -2.14 -5.71 -6.58
N ASN A 253 -1.53 -4.53 -6.75
CA ASN A 253 -0.15 -4.33 -7.18
C ASN A 253 0.89 -5.14 -6.36
N GLN A 254 0.75 -5.20 -5.04
CA GLN A 254 1.66 -5.98 -4.18
C GLN A 254 1.53 -7.49 -4.41
N VAL A 255 0.33 -7.97 -4.70
CA VAL A 255 0.08 -9.39 -4.99
C VAL A 255 0.48 -9.70 -6.44
N ILE A 256 -0.02 -8.95 -7.42
CA ILE A 256 0.21 -9.19 -8.85
C ILE A 256 1.68 -9.07 -9.22
N TRP A 257 2.45 -8.16 -8.60
CA TRP A 257 3.89 -8.06 -8.85
C TRP A 257 4.73 -9.01 -8.00
N GLY A 258 4.07 -9.82 -7.19
CA GLY A 258 4.68 -10.88 -6.39
C GLY A 258 5.57 -10.35 -5.27
N ALA A 259 5.31 -9.14 -4.76
CA ALA A 259 5.89 -8.67 -3.51
C ALA A 259 5.27 -9.42 -2.32
N TYR A 260 3.99 -9.77 -2.42
CA TYR A 260 3.32 -10.72 -1.53
C TYR A 260 3.21 -12.08 -2.22
N ASP A 261 3.77 -13.10 -1.58
CA ASP A 261 3.71 -14.47 -2.09
C ASP A 261 2.33 -15.06 -1.86
N ILE A 262 1.73 -15.66 -2.88
CA ILE A 262 0.56 -16.53 -2.70
C ILE A 262 1.08 -17.86 -2.14
N VAL A 263 0.71 -18.17 -0.90
CA VAL A 263 1.23 -19.33 -0.15
C VAL A 263 0.26 -20.51 -0.13
N GLY A 264 -1.01 -20.27 -0.48
CA GLY A 264 -2.03 -21.30 -0.56
C GLY A 264 -3.35 -20.72 -1.02
N SER A 265 -4.38 -21.56 -1.04
CA SER A 265 -5.73 -21.16 -1.42
C SER A 265 -6.76 -22.00 -0.68
N LYS A 266 -7.91 -21.41 -0.37
CA LYS A 266 -9.09 -22.13 0.13
C LYS A 266 -10.33 -21.78 -0.68
N LYS A 267 -11.30 -22.69 -0.67
CA LYS A 267 -12.66 -22.36 -1.12
C LYS A 267 -13.27 -21.38 -0.11
N LEU A 268 -13.85 -20.29 -0.61
CA LEU A 268 -14.53 -19.32 0.25
C LEU A 268 -15.85 -19.92 0.76
N SER A 269 -16.07 -19.78 2.06
CA SER A 269 -17.30 -20.13 2.76
C SER A 269 -18.10 -18.88 3.10
N GLN A 270 -19.33 -19.05 3.59
CA GLN A 270 -20.16 -17.93 4.07
C GLN A 270 -19.46 -17.10 5.14
N ASN A 271 -18.72 -17.74 6.05
CA ASN A 271 -18.01 -17.08 7.15
C ASN A 271 -16.83 -16.23 6.69
N ASP A 272 -16.32 -16.47 5.48
CA ASP A 272 -15.26 -15.66 4.89
C ASP A 272 -15.80 -14.33 4.36
N ILE A 273 -17.11 -14.24 4.10
CA ILE A 273 -17.75 -13.08 3.48
C ILE A 273 -18.15 -12.07 4.56
N ASN A 274 -17.41 -10.97 4.66
CA ASN A 274 -17.68 -9.89 5.60
C ASN A 274 -17.45 -8.53 4.94
N PHE A 275 -18.42 -8.00 4.20
CA PHE A 275 -18.26 -6.70 3.56
C PHE A 275 -18.47 -5.55 4.55
N PRO A 276 -17.71 -4.45 4.44
CA PRO A 276 -17.97 -3.27 5.26
C PRO A 276 -19.31 -2.64 4.86
N ILE A 277 -20.04 -2.11 5.84
CA ILE A 277 -21.12 -1.16 5.58
C ILE A 277 -20.48 0.15 5.11
N GLN A 278 -21.05 0.73 4.05
CA GLN A 278 -20.58 1.97 3.45
C GLN A 278 -21.73 2.92 3.18
N THR A 279 -21.54 4.21 3.43
CA THR A 279 -22.53 5.23 3.05
C THR A 279 -21.85 6.53 2.61
N GLY A 280 -22.56 7.33 1.81
CA GLY A 280 -22.08 8.63 1.38
C GLY A 280 -22.89 9.25 0.23
N LYS A 281 -22.58 10.51 -0.04
CA LYS A 281 -23.07 11.26 -1.21
C LYS A 281 -22.41 10.80 -2.50
N SER A 282 -23.08 10.99 -3.63
CA SER A 282 -22.49 10.80 -4.96
C SER A 282 -21.15 11.51 -5.07
N ILE A 283 -20.22 10.86 -5.77
CA ILE A 283 -18.93 11.48 -6.14
C ILE A 283 -18.85 11.75 -7.65
N ASP A 284 -19.91 11.44 -8.41
CA ASP A 284 -19.98 11.80 -9.82
C ASP A 284 -20.50 13.24 -9.92
N ALA A 285 -19.65 14.14 -10.40
CA ALA A 285 -20.01 15.54 -10.59
C ALA A 285 -21.17 15.75 -11.58
N ARG A 286 -21.47 14.76 -12.43
CA ARG A 286 -22.56 14.81 -13.41
C ARG A 286 -23.90 14.31 -12.85
N ASP A 287 -23.86 13.53 -11.76
CA ASP A 287 -25.05 13.07 -11.03
C ASP A 287 -24.79 13.20 -9.52
N PRO A 288 -24.72 14.43 -8.99
CA PRO A 288 -24.40 14.66 -7.58
C PRO A 288 -25.58 14.36 -6.64
N ASP A 289 -26.80 14.23 -7.18
CA ASP A 289 -28.04 14.26 -6.42
C ASP A 289 -28.51 12.87 -5.97
N TYR A 290 -27.62 12.16 -5.27
CA TYR A 290 -28.02 10.98 -4.52
C TYR A 290 -27.11 10.70 -3.32
N VAL A 291 -27.69 10.03 -2.34
CA VAL A 291 -26.99 9.38 -1.23
C VAL A 291 -27.28 7.89 -1.28
N ARG A 292 -26.35 7.10 -0.72
CA ARG A 292 -26.46 5.64 -0.76
C ARG A 292 -25.99 4.97 0.51
N LEU A 293 -26.59 3.82 0.79
CA LEU A 293 -26.10 2.83 1.74
C LEU A 293 -25.79 1.55 0.96
N CYS A 294 -24.56 1.05 1.11
CA CYS A 294 -24.10 -0.18 0.50
C CYS A 294 -23.68 -1.16 1.60
N TRP A 295 -24.04 -2.42 1.44
CA TRP A 295 -23.53 -3.52 2.27
C TRP A 295 -23.48 -4.79 1.44
N GLY A 296 -22.28 -5.31 1.20
CA GLY A 296 -22.09 -6.39 0.23
C GLY A 296 -22.16 -5.89 -1.20
N THR A 297 -23.10 -6.45 -1.95
CA THR A 297 -23.41 -6.04 -3.34
C THR A 297 -24.74 -5.27 -3.42
N GLY A 298 -25.53 -5.31 -2.34
CA GLY A 298 -26.79 -4.59 -2.24
C GLY A 298 -26.62 -3.09 -2.00
N ILE A 299 -27.61 -2.33 -2.43
CA ILE A 299 -27.61 -0.87 -2.37
C ILE A 299 -29.00 -0.29 -2.13
N ILE A 300 -29.09 0.71 -1.25
CA ILE A 300 -30.25 1.60 -1.12
C ILE A 300 -29.84 2.98 -1.65
N LEU A 301 -30.62 3.51 -2.59
CA LEU A 301 -30.43 4.84 -3.17
C LEU A 301 -31.55 5.78 -2.74
N ARG A 302 -31.20 7.02 -2.38
CA ARG A 302 -32.15 8.12 -2.19
C ARG A 302 -31.69 9.34 -2.98
N ARG A 303 -32.61 9.99 -3.68
CA ARG A 303 -32.37 11.18 -4.54
C ARG A 303 -33.04 12.42 -3.95
N ASN A 304 -32.64 13.61 -4.40
CA ASN A 304 -33.18 14.90 -3.96
C ASN A 304 -33.12 15.11 -2.43
N VAL A 305 -32.07 14.59 -1.80
CA VAL A 305 -31.94 14.55 -0.35
C VAL A 305 -31.28 15.83 0.17
N LYS A 306 -31.97 16.55 1.06
CA LYS A 306 -31.47 17.78 1.70
C LYS A 306 -31.01 17.60 3.15
N ASP A 307 -31.35 16.48 3.79
CA ASP A 307 -31.19 16.23 5.22
C ASP A 307 -30.15 15.14 5.54
N PHE A 308 -29.26 14.81 4.59
CA PHE A 308 -28.24 13.78 4.81
C PHE A 308 -27.27 14.21 5.93
N PRO A 309 -27.14 13.44 7.03
CA PRO A 309 -26.40 13.87 8.20
C PRO A 309 -24.92 14.17 7.89
N ASP A 310 -24.41 15.32 8.35
CA ASP A 310 -23.01 15.69 8.17
C ASP A 310 -22.03 14.65 8.74
N SER A 311 -22.43 13.93 9.80
CA SER A 311 -21.62 12.85 10.37
C SER A 311 -21.44 11.63 9.43
N LEU A 312 -22.32 11.48 8.43
CA LEU A 312 -22.26 10.48 7.37
C LEU A 312 -21.68 11.04 6.08
N ILE A 313 -21.47 12.36 6.01
CA ILE A 313 -20.70 13.03 4.96
C ILE A 313 -19.21 12.81 5.26
N ASN A 314 -18.42 12.56 4.21
CA ASN A 314 -16.96 12.32 4.22
C ASN A 314 -16.48 10.87 4.38
N HIS A 315 -15.20 10.67 4.10
CA HIS A 315 -14.50 9.39 3.94
C HIS A 315 -14.60 8.38 5.10
N LYS A 316 -15.11 8.76 6.28
CA LYS A 316 -15.08 7.93 7.50
C LYS A 316 -15.84 6.60 7.35
N ILE A 317 -17.01 6.62 6.72
CA ILE A 317 -17.83 5.42 6.46
C ILE A 317 -17.91 5.07 4.97
N MET A 318 -17.57 5.99 4.07
CA MET A 318 -17.52 5.68 2.64
C MET A 318 -16.51 4.56 2.35
N ARG A 319 -15.36 4.52 3.06
CA ARG A 319 -14.38 3.40 2.99
C ARG A 319 -14.02 2.97 1.55
N ASN A 320 -14.02 3.91 0.60
CA ASN A 320 -13.76 3.64 -0.83
C ASN A 320 -12.28 3.79 -1.22
N GLY A 321 -11.43 4.22 -0.27
CA GLY A 321 -10.00 4.34 -0.45
C GLY A 321 -9.34 2.96 -0.51
N SER A 322 -8.46 2.78 -1.49
CA SER A 322 -7.64 1.59 -1.61
C SER A 322 -6.28 1.83 -0.97
N ARG A 323 -5.83 0.90 -0.13
CA ARG A 323 -4.45 0.89 0.36
C ARG A 323 -3.51 0.41 -0.74
N ILE A 324 -2.27 0.87 -0.76
CA ILE A 324 -1.24 0.39 -1.71
C ILE A 324 -0.75 -1.03 -1.34
N GLY A 325 -1.03 -1.49 -0.12
CA GLY A 325 -0.62 -2.79 0.41
C GLY A 325 -1.10 -2.98 1.84
N VAL A 326 -0.46 -3.88 2.56
CA VAL A 326 -0.62 -4.14 4.00
C VAL A 326 0.74 -4.12 4.70
N GLY A 327 0.74 -3.77 5.98
CA GLY A 327 1.96 -3.77 6.79
C GLY A 327 1.66 -3.97 8.27
N LYS A 328 2.67 -3.71 9.13
CA LYS A 328 2.59 -3.85 10.59
C LYS A 328 1.31 -3.30 11.20
N ILE A 329 1.02 -2.02 10.95
CA ILE A 329 -0.12 -1.31 11.53
C ILE A 329 -1.46 -1.98 11.18
N ASP A 330 -1.57 -2.56 9.98
CA ASP A 330 -2.81 -3.23 9.54
C ASP A 330 -2.98 -4.58 10.20
N LEU A 331 -1.87 -5.30 10.41
CA LEU A 331 -1.88 -6.53 11.16
C LEU A 331 -2.20 -6.27 12.64
N GLU A 332 -1.56 -5.29 13.27
CA GLU A 332 -1.81 -4.92 14.66
C GLU A 332 -3.26 -4.53 14.89
N ARG A 333 -3.82 -3.66 14.04
CA ARG A 333 -5.26 -3.33 14.08
C ARG A 333 -6.16 -4.54 13.94
N THR A 334 -5.75 -5.54 13.15
CA THR A 334 -6.50 -6.78 12.98
C THR A 334 -6.43 -7.67 14.22
N LEU A 335 -5.26 -7.74 14.86
CA LEU A 335 -5.06 -8.52 16.09
C LEU A 335 -5.81 -7.91 17.27
N GLU A 336 -5.82 -6.58 17.35
CA GLU A 336 -6.50 -5.81 18.40
C GLU A 336 -8.02 -5.71 18.19
N SER A 337 -8.50 -5.95 16.96
CA SER A 337 -9.94 -5.86 16.70
C SER A 337 -10.67 -6.94 17.51
N LYS A 338 -11.67 -6.52 18.27
CA LYS A 338 -12.59 -7.47 18.92
C LYS A 338 -13.41 -8.18 17.84
N GLU A 339 -13.87 -9.40 18.10
CA GLU A 339 -14.86 -10.03 17.23
C GLU A 339 -16.09 -9.12 17.15
N ASN A 340 -16.49 -8.76 15.93
CA ASN A 340 -17.59 -7.84 15.64
C ASN A 340 -18.85 -8.21 16.42
N CYS A 341 -19.16 -7.46 17.48
CA CYS A 341 -20.46 -7.54 18.15
C CYS A 341 -21.20 -6.19 18.17
N GLU A 342 -20.55 -5.07 17.81
CA GLU A 342 -21.20 -3.77 17.82
C GLU A 342 -20.98 -3.03 16.51
N THR A 343 -22.06 -2.91 15.73
CA THR A 343 -22.22 -1.91 14.67
C THR A 343 -21.76 -0.57 15.23
N ASN A 344 -20.73 0.04 14.62
CA ASN A 344 -20.21 1.29 15.16
C ASN A 344 -21.29 2.39 15.06
N ASP A 345 -21.17 3.44 15.86
CA ASP A 345 -22.21 4.48 15.94
C ASP A 345 -22.54 5.14 14.58
N LEU A 346 -21.58 5.17 13.65
CA LEU A 346 -21.81 5.70 12.30
C LEU A 346 -22.65 4.74 11.46
N GLU A 347 -22.41 3.44 11.55
CA GLU A 347 -23.20 2.41 10.87
C GLU A 347 -24.64 2.37 11.42
N LYS A 348 -24.82 2.52 12.74
CA LYS A 348 -26.15 2.69 13.36
C LYS A 348 -26.83 3.95 12.81
N ARG A 349 -26.16 5.10 12.80
CA ARG A 349 -26.74 6.33 12.22
C ARG A 349 -27.10 6.17 10.74
N ALA A 350 -26.28 5.47 9.98
CA ALA A 350 -26.56 5.17 8.58
C ALA A 350 -27.81 4.31 8.43
N PHE A 351 -27.92 3.22 9.19
CA PHE A 351 -29.08 2.33 9.16
C PHE A 351 -30.36 3.07 9.53
N GLN A 352 -30.34 3.85 10.63
CA GLN A 352 -31.45 4.68 11.04
C GLN A 352 -31.88 5.65 9.93
N TYR A 353 -30.92 6.35 9.32
CA TYR A 353 -31.20 7.30 8.26
C TYR A 353 -31.87 6.61 7.05
N PHE A 354 -31.36 5.46 6.63
CA PHE A 354 -31.88 4.71 5.49
C PHE A 354 -33.12 3.85 5.80
N GLY A 355 -33.58 3.83 7.05
CA GLY A 355 -34.74 3.04 7.47
C GLY A 355 -34.45 1.53 7.57
N VAL A 356 -33.19 1.16 7.80
CA VAL A 356 -32.76 -0.22 7.97
C VAL A 356 -32.78 -0.58 9.46
N PRO A 357 -33.50 -1.63 9.89
CA PRO A 357 -33.46 -2.14 11.25
C PRO A 357 -32.05 -2.48 11.72
N PHE A 358 -31.71 -2.21 12.99
CA PHE A 358 -30.38 -2.51 13.54
C PHE A 358 -30.06 -4.00 13.64
N ASN A 359 -31.08 -4.85 13.71
CA ASN A 359 -30.95 -6.30 13.70
C ASN A 359 -30.94 -6.90 12.28
N MET A 360 -30.99 -6.06 11.24
CA MET A 360 -30.88 -6.48 9.84
C MET A 360 -29.58 -7.26 9.63
N THR A 361 -29.68 -8.48 9.13
CA THR A 361 -28.51 -9.28 8.78
C THR A 361 -27.98 -8.91 7.38
N PHE A 362 -26.72 -9.29 7.10
CA PHE A 362 -26.12 -9.11 5.78
C PHE A 362 -26.98 -9.72 4.67
N ASP A 363 -27.46 -10.94 4.88
CA ASP A 363 -28.25 -11.69 3.91
C ASP A 363 -29.62 -11.06 3.68
N GLU A 364 -30.31 -10.63 4.73
CA GLU A 364 -31.61 -9.95 4.61
C GLU A 364 -31.46 -8.62 3.85
N PHE A 365 -30.44 -7.82 4.19
CA PHE A 365 -30.16 -6.58 3.48
C PHE A 365 -29.93 -6.84 1.99
N ASN A 366 -29.08 -7.81 1.65
CA ASN A 366 -28.76 -8.10 0.24
C ASN A 366 -29.99 -8.64 -0.51
N ARG A 367 -30.78 -9.55 0.07
CA ARG A 367 -32.03 -10.05 -0.56
C ARG A 367 -33.03 -8.94 -0.87
N GLN A 368 -33.18 -7.98 0.05
CA GLN A 368 -34.13 -6.87 -0.12
C GLN A 368 -33.64 -5.80 -1.12
N ASN A 369 -32.33 -5.73 -1.37
CA ASN A 369 -31.70 -4.61 -2.08
C ASN A 369 -30.85 -5.05 -3.28
N ASN A 370 -31.31 -6.09 -3.99
CA ASN A 370 -30.70 -6.62 -5.23
C ASN A 370 -29.23 -7.02 -5.10
N GLY A 371 -28.82 -7.47 -3.92
CA GLY A 371 -27.51 -8.03 -3.64
C GLY A 371 -27.53 -9.54 -3.50
N LEU A 372 -26.34 -10.12 -3.36
CA LEU A 372 -26.13 -11.53 -3.05
C LEU A 372 -26.00 -11.76 -1.55
N THR A 373 -26.61 -12.84 -1.07
CA THR A 373 -26.31 -13.39 0.28
C THR A 373 -24.85 -13.81 0.39
N ALA A 374 -24.35 -14.03 1.61
CA ALA A 374 -22.99 -14.48 1.85
C ALA A 374 -22.70 -15.79 1.12
N LYS A 375 -23.68 -16.71 1.08
CA LYS A 375 -23.58 -17.98 0.36
C LYS A 375 -23.50 -17.77 -1.15
N GLU A 376 -24.42 -17.01 -1.72
CA GLU A 376 -24.45 -16.76 -3.16
C GLU A 376 -23.20 -16.01 -3.63
N TYR A 377 -22.70 -15.07 -2.82
CA TYR A 377 -21.45 -14.38 -3.11
C TYR A 377 -20.25 -15.33 -3.05
N ALA A 378 -20.15 -16.19 -2.03
CA ALA A 378 -19.10 -17.19 -1.94
C ALA A 378 -19.13 -18.13 -3.16
N ASP A 379 -20.31 -18.61 -3.55
CA ASP A 379 -20.49 -19.45 -4.74
C ASP A 379 -20.08 -18.71 -6.02
N TYR A 380 -20.45 -17.44 -6.17
CA TYR A 380 -19.97 -16.57 -7.26
C TYR A 380 -18.44 -16.45 -7.26
N ALA A 381 -17.84 -16.13 -6.10
CA ALA A 381 -16.41 -15.87 -5.98
C ALA A 381 -15.58 -17.13 -6.31
N ASN A 382 -16.06 -18.30 -5.89
CA ASN A 382 -15.44 -19.60 -6.14
C ASN A 382 -15.50 -20.06 -7.60
N LYS A 383 -16.42 -19.56 -8.45
CA LYS A 383 -16.43 -19.85 -9.90
C LYS A 383 -15.12 -19.48 -10.59
N SER A 384 -14.45 -18.46 -10.07
CA SER A 384 -13.13 -18.00 -10.50
C SER A 384 -12.05 -18.24 -9.46
N GLY A 385 -12.31 -19.09 -8.46
CA GLY A 385 -11.32 -19.48 -7.45
C GLY A 385 -10.30 -20.45 -8.01
N ARG A 386 -9.13 -20.52 -7.38
CA ARG A 386 -8.11 -21.53 -7.72
C ARG A 386 -8.56 -22.94 -7.33
N VAL A 387 -9.26 -23.06 -6.19
CA VAL A 387 -9.87 -24.28 -5.67
C VAL A 387 -11.33 -24.30 -6.12
N LYS A 388 -11.76 -25.36 -6.80
CA LYS A 388 -13.13 -25.51 -7.33
C LYS A 388 -14.04 -26.21 -6.34
#